data_AF-A0A6H9HFC8-F1
#
_entry.id   AF-A0A6H9HFC8-F1
#
_cell.length_a   1.000
_cell.length_b   1.000
_cell.length_c   1.000
_cell.angle_alpha   90.00
_cell.angle_beta   90.00
_cell.angle_gamma   90.00
#
_symmetry.space_group_name_H-M   'P 1'
#
loop_
_entity.id
_entity.type
_entity.pdbx_description
1 polymer ?
#
loop_
_entity_poly.entity_id
_entity_poly.type
_entity_poly.pdbx_seq_one_letter_code
_entity_poly.pdbx_strand_id
1 'polypeptide(L)' 'MHLPIHSSGRQNRFVEAQRLWKDPDLLEIPARTEDEPRWLVIGRIDAKHWSAVVTSRGGAIRIISVRRSRDDEVAWYEG' A
#
# COMPACT_ATOMS: atom_id res chain seq x y z
N MET A 1 6.91 38.14 17.93
CA MET A 1 6.73 36.94 18.76
C MET A 1 5.87 35.97 17.96
N HIS A 2 6.48 35.05 17.21
CA HIS A 2 5.80 34.07 16.36
C HIS A 2 6.19 32.68 16.85
N LEU A 3 5.22 31.90 17.33
CA LEU A 3 5.43 30.53 17.77
C LEU A 3 5.67 29.65 16.52
N PRO A 4 6.64 28.72 16.55
CA PRO A 4 6.83 27.81 15.42
C PRO A 4 5.63 26.87 15.33
N ILE A 5 4.93 26.95 14.20
CA ILE A 5 4.01 25.92 13.75
C ILE A 5 4.75 24.58 13.78
N HIS A 6 4.40 23.70 14.71
CA HIS A 6 4.71 22.29 14.56
C HIS A 6 3.80 21.78 13.45
N SER A 7 4.25 21.95 12.20
CA SER A 7 3.69 21.24 11.06
C SER A 7 3.92 19.75 11.31
N SER A 8 2.95 19.13 11.98
CA SER A 8 2.81 17.69 12.02
C SER A 8 2.69 17.22 10.58
N GLY A 9 3.81 16.75 10.01
CA GLY A 9 3.92 16.26 8.65
C GLY A 9 3.05 15.01 8.47
N ARG A 10 1.76 15.19 8.23
CA ARG A 10 0.84 14.09 7.89
C ARG A 10 0.98 13.74 6.41
N GLN A 11 2.01 12.94 6.15
CA GLN A 11 2.02 11.69 5.38
C GLN A 11 1.12 11.59 4.14
N ASN A 12 1.74 11.68 2.96
CA ASN A 12 1.16 11.24 1.70
C ASN A 12 1.31 9.71 1.55
N ARG A 13 0.60 8.96 2.40
CA ARG A 13 0.64 7.48 2.41
C ARG A 13 0.34 6.84 1.04
N PHE A 14 -0.46 7.51 0.21
CA PHE A 14 -0.78 7.05 -1.14
C PHE A 14 0.40 7.22 -2.11
N VAL A 15 1.15 8.32 -2.03
CA VAL A 15 2.36 8.50 -2.85
C VAL A 15 3.49 7.60 -2.38
N GLU A 16 3.70 7.46 -1.06
CA GLU A 16 4.72 6.55 -0.55
C GLU A 16 4.43 5.10 -0.94
N ALA A 17 3.16 4.68 -0.91
CA ALA A 17 2.75 3.33 -1.30
C ALA A 17 3.04 3.00 -2.78
N GLN A 18 3.28 3.99 -3.65
CA GLN A 18 3.75 3.73 -5.01
C GLN A 18 5.11 3.02 -5.04
N ARG A 19 5.89 3.10 -3.95
CA ARG A 19 7.15 2.35 -3.81
C ARG A 19 6.95 0.85 -3.68
N LEU A 20 5.74 0.36 -3.39
CA LEU A 20 5.44 -1.08 -3.39
C LEU A 20 5.79 -1.72 -4.74
N TRP A 21 5.50 -1.06 -5.86
CA TRP A 21 5.86 -1.55 -7.20
C TRP A 21 7.37 -1.54 -7.51
N LYS A 22 8.21 -1.07 -6.58
CA LYS A 22 9.67 -1.19 -6.67
C LYS A 22 10.21 -2.35 -5.85
N ASP A 23 9.38 -2.99 -5.04
CA ASP A 23 9.75 -4.18 -4.30
C ASP A 23 9.82 -5.37 -5.28
N PRO A 24 10.98 -6.01 -5.46
CA PRO A 24 11.11 -7.18 -6.34
C PRO A 24 10.28 -8.37 -5.85
N ASP A 25 9.97 -8.41 -4.55
CA ASP A 25 9.23 -9.51 -3.91
C ASP A 25 7.73 -9.19 -3.76
N LEU A 26 7.23 -8.14 -4.44
CA LEU A 26 5.83 -7.71 -4.33
C LEU A 26 4.85 -8.86 -4.58
N LEU A 27 4.00 -9.13 -3.59
CA LEU A 27 2.97 -10.15 -3.68
C LEU A 27 1.63 -9.51 -4.05
N GLU A 28 1.02 -9.96 -5.16
CA GLU A 28 -0.31 -9.53 -5.59
C GLU A 28 -1.33 -10.66 -5.41
N ILE A 29 -2.38 -10.40 -4.64
CA ILE A 29 -3.44 -11.36 -4.35
C ILE A 29 -4.77 -10.81 -4.87
N PRO A 30 -5.46 -11.50 -5.80
CA PRO A 30 -6.78 -11.08 -6.25
C PRO A 30 -7.80 -11.22 -5.11
N ALA A 31 -8.52 -10.15 -4.82
CA ALA A 31 -9.68 -10.21 -3.96
C ALA A 31 -10.87 -10.74 -4.76
N ARG A 32 -11.58 -11.74 -4.21
CA ARG A 32 -12.82 -12.24 -4.81
C ARG A 32 -13.91 -11.19 -4.64
N THR A 33 -14.15 -10.41 -5.69
CA THR A 33 -15.18 -9.36 -5.73
C THR A 33 -16.04 -9.55 -6.99
N GLU A 34 -17.35 -9.47 -6.85
CA GLU A 34 -18.31 -9.70 -7.95
C GLU A 34 -18.41 -8.49 -8.92
N ASP A 35 -18.13 -7.27 -8.45
CA ASP A 35 -18.31 -6.04 -9.24
C ASP A 35 -17.02 -5.56 -9.95
N GLU A 36 -16.10 -4.97 -9.18
CA GLU A 36 -14.87 -4.36 -9.68
C GLU A 36 -13.69 -5.16 -9.15
N PRO A 37 -12.86 -5.76 -10.01
CA PRO A 37 -11.67 -6.49 -9.59
C PRO A 37 -10.80 -5.64 -8.66
N ARG A 38 -10.52 -6.19 -7.48
CA ARG A 38 -9.61 -5.59 -6.49
C ARG A 38 -8.46 -6.53 -6.25
N TRP A 39 -7.32 -5.94 -5.95
CA TRP A 39 -6.12 -6.68 -5.57
C TRP A 39 -5.62 -6.16 -4.23
N LEU A 40 -5.12 -7.09 -3.43
CA LEU A 40 -4.28 -6.79 -2.29
C LEU A 40 -2.83 -6.91 -2.77
N VAL A 41 -2.08 -5.82 -2.69
CA VAL A 41 -0.64 -5.85 -2.92
C VAL A 41 0.07 -5.76 -1.57
N ILE A 42 1.05 -6.64 -1.34
CA ILE A 42 1.82 -6.73 -0.10
C ILE A 42 3.29 -6.61 -0.48
N GLY A 43 3.99 -5.66 0.12
CA GLY A 43 5.40 -5.45 -0.12
C GLY A 43 6.05 -4.64 0.99
N ARG A 44 7.32 -4.31 0.82
CA ARG A 44 8.12 -3.68 1.85
C ARG A 44 8.58 -2.30 1.43
N ILE A 45 8.35 -1.32 2.31
CA ILE A 45 8.86 0.04 2.17
C ILE A 45 9.65 0.36 3.44
N ASP A 46 10.92 0.74 3.25
CA ASP A 46 11.86 1.09 4.34
C ASP A 46 11.91 0.03 5.43
N ALA A 47 12.09 -1.24 5.03
CA ALA A 47 12.14 -2.42 5.90
C ALA A 47 10.85 -2.76 6.65
N LYS A 48 9.71 -2.15 6.28
CA LYS A 48 8.42 -2.43 6.91
C LYS A 48 7.41 -2.95 5.90
N HIS A 49 6.65 -3.99 6.25
CA HIS A 49 5.60 -4.56 5.39
C HIS A 49 4.34 -3.67 5.31
N TRP A 50 3.90 -3.36 4.10
CA TRP A 50 2.72 -2.58 3.82
C TRP A 50 1.80 -3.35 2.88
N SER A 51 0.51 -3.17 3.11
CA SER A 51 -0.53 -3.73 2.27
C SER A 51 -1.37 -2.61 1.68
N ALA A 52 -1.57 -2.64 0.37
CA ALA A 52 -2.44 -1.71 -0.32
C ALA A 52 -3.56 -2.45 -1.04
N VAL A 53 -4.78 -1.92 -0.95
CA VAL A 53 -5.89 -2.40 -1.78
C VAL A 53 -5.94 -1.52 -3.02
N VAL A 54 -5.93 -2.14 -4.19
CA VAL A 54 -5.87 -1.45 -5.47
C VAL A 54 -6.93 -1.96 -6.44
N THR A 55 -7.25 -1.14 -7.43
CA THR A 55 -8.04 -1.56 -8.60
C THR A 55 -7.39 -1.02 -9.87
N SER A 56 -7.68 -1.64 -11.01
CA SER A 56 -7.24 -1.20 -12.32
C SER A 56 -8.38 -0.52 -13.05
N ARG A 57 -8.20 0.75 -13.45
CA ARG A 57 -9.20 1.50 -14.22
C ARG A 57 -8.52 2.30 -15.32
N GLY A 58 -8.92 2.07 -16.57
CA GLY A 58 -8.39 2.83 -17.72
C GLY A 58 -6.88 2.63 -17.95
N GLY A 59 -6.35 1.46 -17.61
CA GLY A 59 -4.92 1.15 -17.73
C GLY A 59 -4.05 1.70 -16.60
N ALA A 60 -4.64 2.31 -15.57
CA ALA A 60 -3.92 2.83 -14.41
C ALA A 60 -4.30 2.08 -13.13
N ILE A 61 -3.32 1.90 -12.25
CA ILE A 61 -3.56 1.37 -10.90
C ILE A 61 -4.01 2.50 -10.00
N ARG A 62 -5.16 2.31 -9.35
CA ARG A 62 -5.68 3.22 -8.33
C ARG A 62 -5.58 2.57 -6.95
N ILE A 63 -4.84 3.22 -6.07
CA ILE A 63 -4.76 2.82 -4.66
C ILE A 63 -6.03 3.29 -3.95
N ILE A 64 -6.77 2.36 -3.36
CA ILE A 64 -8.00 2.60 -2.62
C ILE A 64 -7.69 2.80 -1.13
N SER A 65 -6.81 1.96 -0.57
CA SER A 65 -6.37 2.09 0.82
C SER A 65 -4.95 1.56 1.01
N VAL A 66 -4.25 2.07 2.02
CA VAL A 66 -2.89 1.65 2.41
C VAL A 66 -2.84 1.47 3.92
N ARG A 67 -2.27 0.37 4.38
CA ARG A 67 -2.09 0.05 5.80
C ARG A 67 -0.79 -0.71 6.06
N ARG A 68 -0.41 -0.79 7.33
CA ARG A 68 0.55 -1.80 7.80
C ARG A 68 -0.01 -3.19 7.50
N SER A 69 0.85 -4.08 6.98
CA SER A 69 0.46 -5.48 6.76
C SER A 69 0.06 -6.13 8.08
N ARG A 70 -0.91 -7.03 7.99
CA ARG A 70 -1.29 -7.92 9.09
C ARG A 70 -0.30 -9.08 9.16
N ASP A 71 -0.22 -9.75 10.31
CA ASP A 71 0.73 -10.86 10.51
C ASP A 71 0.55 -11.97 9.46
N ASP A 72 -0.69 -12.35 9.13
CA ASP A 72 -0.97 -13.32 8.07
C ASP A 72 -0.49 -12.85 6.69
N GLU A 73 -0.59 -11.55 6.40
CA GLU A 73 -0.14 -10.96 5.14
C GLU A 73 1.39 -10.93 5.06
N VAL A 74 2.06 -10.68 6.18
CA VAL A 74 3.53 -10.77 6.29
C VAL A 74 3.97 -12.22 6.07
N ALA A 75 3.30 -13.19 6.70
CA ALA A 75 3.61 -14.60 6.51
C ALA A 75 3.46 -15.03 5.05
N TRP A 76 2.42 -14.58 4.35
CA TRP A 76 2.27 -14.86 2.92
C TRP A 76 3.37 -14.23 2.06
N TYR A 77 3.83 -13.03 2.42
CA TYR A 77 4.89 -12.32 1.70
C TYR A 77 6.27 -12.93 1.94
N GLU A 78 6.57 -13.36 3.18
CA GLU A 78 7.88 -13.90 3.54
C GLU A 78 8.04 -15.39 3.15
N GLY A 79 6.94 -16.12 2.95
CA GLY A 79 6.94 -17.52 2.50
C GLY A 79 6.88 -18.53 3.64
#